data_AF-A0A318KH47-F1
#
_entry.id   AF-A0A318KH47-F1
#
_cell.length_a   1.000
_cell.length_b   1.000
_cell.length_c   1.000
_cell.angle_alpha   90.00
_cell.angle_beta   90.00
_cell.angle_gamma   90.00
#
_symmetry.space_group_name_H-M   'P 1'
#
loop_
_entity.id
_entity.type
_entity.pdbx_description
1 polymer ?
#
loop_
_entity_poly.entity_id
_entity_poly.type
_entity_poly.pdbx_seq_one_letter_code
_entity_poly.pdbx_strand_id
1 'polypeptide(L)'
;MKVVGQVTEEEKNEILELFERKTGLENLVNIIDPTNAVLYDKLVKDYGEITIQFNDWWNTKKKDYNWPDSIMRIDFKTNEIIEI
;
A
#
# COMPACT_ATOMS: atom_id res chain seq x y z
N MET A 1 -11.97 1.54 16.25
CA MET A 1 -11.45 0.38 15.53
C MET A 1 -12.48 -0.73 15.46
N LYS A 2 -12.92 -1.05 14.25
CA LYS A 2 -13.98 -2.04 13.96
C LYS A 2 -13.54 -2.91 12.78
N VAL A 3 -13.72 -4.23 12.88
CA VAL A 3 -13.54 -5.13 11.73
C VAL A 3 -14.72 -4.93 10.77
N VAL A 4 -14.42 -4.58 9.53
CA VAL A 4 -15.41 -4.29 8.48
C VAL A 4 -15.36 -5.27 7.32
N GLY A 5 -14.34 -6.13 7.27
CA GLY A 5 -14.21 -7.17 6.26
C GLY A 5 -13.02 -8.08 6.52
N GLN A 6 -12.86 -9.05 5.64
CA GLN A 6 -11.71 -9.94 5.60
C GLN A 6 -11.42 -10.25 4.13
N VAL A 7 -10.14 -10.26 3.75
CA VAL A 7 -9.69 -10.57 2.39
C VAL A 7 -9.14 -11.98 2.30
N THR A 8 -9.04 -12.53 1.08
CA THR A 8 -8.40 -13.83 0.88
C THR A 8 -6.89 -13.74 1.10
N GLU A 9 -6.24 -14.90 1.18
CA GLU A 9 -4.78 -14.98 1.26
C GLU A 9 -4.10 -14.37 0.01
N GLU A 10 -4.66 -14.61 -1.17
CA GLU A 10 -4.17 -14.06 -2.43
C GLU A 10 -4.25 -12.53 -2.42
N GLU A 11 -5.40 -11.99 -2.08
CA GLU A 11 -5.63 -10.54 -2.00
C GLU A 11 -4.73 -9.88 -0.95
N LYS A 12 -4.55 -10.52 0.21
CA LYS A 12 -3.58 -10.06 1.22
C LYS A 12 -2.17 -10.03 0.65
N ASN A 13 -1.75 -11.07 -0.07
CA ASN A 13 -0.40 -11.14 -0.62
C ASN A 13 -0.17 -10.05 -1.68
N GLU A 14 -1.17 -9.73 -2.49
CA GLU A 14 -1.12 -8.60 -3.44
C GLU A 14 -0.84 -7.27 -2.73
N ILE A 15 -1.62 -6.92 -1.70
CA ILE A 15 -1.46 -5.65 -0.99
C ILE A 15 -0.22 -5.64 -0.10
N LEU A 16 0.21 -6.79 0.40
CA LEU A 16 1.45 -6.93 1.17
C LEU A 16 2.67 -6.63 0.29
N GLU A 17 2.72 -7.16 -0.94
CA GLU A 17 3.81 -6.87 -1.88
C GLU A 17 3.90 -5.36 -2.17
N LEU A 18 2.77 -4.71 -2.43
CA LEU A 18 2.71 -3.27 -2.67
C LEU A 18 3.16 -2.48 -1.43
N PHE A 19 2.74 -2.91 -0.24
CA PHE A 19 3.13 -2.29 1.03
C PHE A 19 4.63 -2.40 1.30
N GLU A 20 5.22 -3.58 1.10
CA GLU A 20 6.66 -3.82 1.30
C GLU A 20 7.48 -3.01 0.30
N ARG A 21 7.09 -2.98 -0.98
CA ARG A 21 7.77 -2.17 -2.00
C ARG A 21 7.68 -0.68 -1.69
N LYS A 22 6.50 -0.19 -1.30
CA LYS A 22 6.30 1.22 -0.90
C LYS A 22 7.22 1.59 0.27
N THR A 23 7.23 0.75 1.32
CA THR A 23 8.06 0.93 2.51
C THR A 23 9.54 0.90 2.17
N GLY A 24 9.95 -0.01 1.27
CA GLY A 24 11.32 -0.08 0.76
C GLY A 24 11.75 1.23 0.09
N LEU A 25 10.91 1.78 -0.78
CA LEU A 25 11.18 3.06 -1.46
C LEU A 25 11.23 4.23 -0.47
N GLU A 26 10.34 4.28 0.52
CA GLU A 26 10.37 5.31 1.58
C GLU A 26 11.66 5.25 2.40
N ASN A 27 12.13 4.04 2.72
CA ASN A 27 13.41 3.86 3.39
C ASN A 27 14.58 4.30 2.50
N LEU A 28 14.51 4.05 1.19
CA LEU A 28 15.53 4.51 0.23
C LEU A 28 15.62 6.03 0.16
N VAL A 29 14.50 6.76 0.30
CA VAL A 29 14.50 8.24 0.32
C VAL A 29 15.40 8.77 1.43
N ASN A 30 15.46 8.09 2.57
CA ASN A 30 16.25 8.54 3.73
C ASN A 30 17.75 8.27 3.60
N ILE A 31 18.18 7.40 2.68
CA ILE A 31 19.59 7.01 2.54
C ILE A 31 20.23 7.46 1.24
N ILE A 32 19.43 7.78 0.23
CA ILE A 32 19.94 8.15 -1.09
C ILE A 32 20.49 9.57 -1.07
N ASP A 33 21.60 9.79 -1.77
CA ASP A 33 22.15 11.13 -1.96
C ASP A 33 21.25 11.91 -2.93
N PRO A 34 20.58 13.00 -2.48
CA PRO A 34 19.68 13.76 -3.32
C PRO A 34 20.40 14.52 -4.46
N THR A 35 21.73 14.64 -4.40
CA THR A 35 22.52 15.25 -5.49
C THR A 35 22.70 14.31 -6.68
N ASN A 36 22.45 13.01 -6.50
CA ASN A 36 22.38 12.05 -7.59
C ASN A 36 21.00 12.10 -8.26
N ALA A 37 20.79 13.12 -9.08
CA ALA A 37 19.51 13.40 -9.74
C ALA A 37 18.93 12.18 -10.49
N VAL A 38 19.77 11.41 -11.19
CA VAL A 38 19.30 10.22 -11.95
C VAL A 38 18.69 9.17 -11.02
N LEU A 39 19.34 8.88 -9.90
CA LEU A 39 18.81 7.90 -8.94
C LEU A 39 17.62 8.45 -8.17
N TYR A 40 17.65 9.74 -7.80
CA TYR A 40 16.56 10.39 -7.09
C TYR A 40 15.28 10.45 -7.96
N ASP A 41 15.40 10.86 -9.22
CA ASP A 41 14.26 10.92 -10.15
C ASP A 41 13.66 9.53 -10.40
N LYS A 42 14.51 8.50 -10.51
CA LYS A 42 14.04 7.12 -10.59
C LYS A 42 13.27 6.71 -9.34
N LEU A 43 13.81 7.01 -8.16
CA LEU A 43 13.17 6.67 -6.88
C LEU A 43 11.80 7.35 -6.74
N VAL A 44 11.72 8.65 -7.06
CA VAL A 44 10.46 9.41 -7.03
C VAL A 44 9.44 8.83 -8.01
N LYS A 45 9.87 8.49 -9.23
CA LYS A 45 9.02 7.84 -10.22
C LYS A 45 8.48 6.51 -9.72
N ASP A 46 9.36 5.61 -9.29
CA ASP A 46 9.01 4.27 -8.81
C ASP A 46 8.06 4.36 -7.59
N TYR A 47 8.29 5.31 -6.68
CA TYR A 47 7.42 5.56 -5.53
C TYR A 47 6.03 6.07 -5.94
N GLY A 48 5.96 6.95 -6.95
CA GLY A 48 4.68 7.41 -7.51
C GLY A 48 3.88 6.26 -8.12
N GLU A 49 4.53 5.41 -8.92
CA GLU A 49 3.89 4.25 -9.55
C GLU A 49 3.34 3.26 -8.52
N ILE A 50 4.12 2.94 -7.48
CA ILE A 50 3.68 2.04 -6.40
C ILE A 50 2.56 2.65 -5.56
N THR A 51 2.60 3.97 -5.31
CA THR A 51 1.53 4.65 -4.56
C THR A 51 0.20 4.59 -5.30
N ILE A 52 0.21 4.75 -6.63
CA ILE A 52 -1.00 4.63 -7.46
C ILE A 52 -1.55 3.20 -7.36
N GLN A 53 -0.71 2.18 -7.58
CA GLN A 53 -1.14 0.77 -7.50
C GLN A 53 -1.69 0.41 -6.11
N PHE A 54 -1.05 0.87 -5.04
CA PHE A 54 -1.51 0.64 -3.68
C PHE A 54 -2.89 1.25 -3.43
N ASN A 55 -3.11 2.49 -3.86
CA ASN A 55 -4.41 3.17 -3.73
C ASN A 55 -5.48 2.51 -4.60
N ASP A 56 -5.14 2.10 -5.81
CA ASP A 56 -6.06 1.44 -6.74
C ASP A 56 -6.54 0.09 -6.20
N TRP A 57 -5.66 -0.68 -5.53
CA TRP A 57 -6.05 -1.91 -4.84
C TRP A 57 -7.10 -1.64 -3.77
N TRP A 58 -6.88 -0.65 -2.89
CA TRP A 58 -7.86 -0.27 -1.87
C TRP A 58 -9.17 0.21 -2.47
N ASN A 59 -9.11 1.05 -3.51
CA ASN A 59 -10.29 1.56 -4.20
C ASN A 59 -11.11 0.45 -4.85
N THR A 60 -10.44 -0.57 -5.39
CA THR A 60 -11.07 -1.73 -6.02
C THR A 60 -11.74 -2.60 -4.94
N LYS A 61 -11.01 -3.00 -3.89
CA LYS A 61 -11.55 -3.85 -2.83
C LYS A 61 -12.66 -3.17 -2.02
N LYS A 62 -12.57 -1.85 -1.80
CA LYS A 62 -13.67 -1.07 -1.21
C LYS A 62 -14.97 -1.24 -1.99
N LYS A 63 -14.91 -1.24 -3.33
CA LYS A 63 -16.07 -1.43 -4.19
C LYS A 63 -16.54 -2.88 -4.20
N ASP A 64 -15.63 -3.83 -4.37
CA ASP A 64 -15.94 -5.26 -4.46
C ASP A 64 -16.64 -5.77 -3.19
N TYR A 65 -16.17 -5.34 -2.02
CA TYR A 65 -16.71 -5.73 -0.72
C TYR A 65 -17.71 -4.72 -0.13
N ASN A 66 -17.97 -3.62 -0.83
CA ASN A 66 -18.85 -2.53 -0.38
C ASN A 66 -18.49 -2.02 1.03
N TRP A 67 -17.19 -1.83 1.29
CA TRP A 67 -16.68 -1.29 2.56
C TRP A 67 -17.01 0.21 2.71
N PRO A 68 -17.07 0.73 3.95
CA PRO A 68 -17.31 2.15 4.18
C PRO A 68 -16.22 3.02 3.55
N ASP A 69 -16.60 4.25 3.20
CA ASP A 69 -15.64 5.27 2.77
C ASP A 69 -14.96 5.91 3.99
N SER A 70 -14.08 5.13 4.61
CA SER A 70 -13.27 5.55 5.76
C SER A 70 -11.82 5.11 5.61
N ILE A 71 -11.00 5.55 6.57
CA ILE A 71 -9.61 5.14 6.68
C ILE A 71 -9.58 3.73 7.25
N MET A 72 -8.93 2.83 6.53
CA MET A 72 -8.85 1.42 6.90
C MET A 72 -7.41 0.94 6.84
N ARG A 73 -7.14 -0.13 7.57
CA ARG A 73 -5.90 -0.91 7.48
C ARG A 73 -6.22 -2.39 7.40
N ILE A 74 -5.29 -3.14 6.85
CA ILE A 74 -5.30 -4.60 6.90
C ILE A 74 -4.46 -5.08 8.09
N ASP A 75 -4.94 -6.09 8.79
CA ASP A 75 -4.11 -6.91 9.66
C ASP A 75 -3.55 -8.08 8.85
N PHE A 76 -2.25 -8.05 8.54
CA PHE A 76 -1.60 -9.07 7.72
C PHE A 76 -1.49 -10.46 8.39
N LYS A 77 -1.84 -10.59 9.68
CA LYS A 77 -1.87 -11.89 10.38
C LYS A 77 -3.23 -12.56 10.29
N THR A 78 -4.32 -11.78 10.27
CA THR A 78 -5.71 -12.29 10.31
C THR A 78 -6.48 -12.04 9.02
N ASN A 79 -5.91 -11.23 8.12
CA ASN A 79 -6.50 -10.76 6.87
C ASN A 79 -7.72 -9.85 7.08
N GLU A 80 -7.93 -9.37 8.31
CA GLU A 80 -9.03 -8.50 8.66
C GLU A 80 -8.79 -7.08 8.17
N ILE A 81 -9.85 -6.46 7.65
CA ILE A 81 -9.88 -5.04 7.34
C ILE A 81 -10.50 -4.31 8.53
N ILE A 82 -9.73 -3.38 9.08
CA ILE A 82 -10.06 -2.65 10.29
C ILE A 82 -10.22 -1.18 9.93
N GLU A 83 -11.41 -0.65 10.15
CA GLU A 83 -11.68 0.79 10.15
C GLU A 83 -10.99 1.43 11.36
N ILE A 84 -10.18 2.47 11.11
CA ILE A 84 -9.36 3.15 12.13
C ILE A 84 -10.17 4.20 12.85
#